data_AF-A0A1B8AJV1-F1
#
_entry.id   AF-A0A1B8AJV1-F1
#
_cell.length_a   1.000
_cell.length_b   1.000
_cell.length_c   1.000
_cell.angle_alpha   90.00
_cell.angle_beta   90.00
_cell.angle_gamma   90.00
#
_symmetry.space_group_name_H-M   'P 1'
#
loop_
_entity.id
_entity.type
_entity.pdbx_description
1 polymer ?
#
loop_
_entity_poly.entity_id
_entity_poly.type
_entity_poly.pdbx_seq_one_letter_code
_entity_poly.pdbx_strand_id
1 'polypeptide(L)'
;MSHPKVTRRKRRTETLKNKMKEYSDIFNVNIAIIIQDRATMQKQTFTFSHDPGWFITPSSSSQSSEIVTWPENKLSNAERLKQRFEQLNFECPP
;
A
#
# COMPACT_ATOMS: atom_id res chain seq x y z
N MET A 1 23.48 20.29 21.80
CA MET A 1 22.50 19.87 20.77
C MET A 1 22.30 18.36 20.88
N SER A 2 21.28 17.89 21.62
CA SER A 2 21.04 16.44 21.75
C SER A 2 20.34 15.93 20.50
N HIS A 3 20.95 14.98 19.79
CA HIS A 3 20.26 14.33 18.69
C HIS A 3 19.09 13.52 19.25
N PRO A 4 17.85 13.72 18.78
CA PRO A 4 16.71 12.95 19.24
C PRO A 4 16.98 11.48 18.93
N LYS A 5 16.93 10.62 19.96
CA LYS A 5 17.13 9.18 19.80
C LYS A 5 16.05 8.63 18.87
N VAL A 6 16.42 8.39 17.62
CA VAL A 6 15.54 7.77 16.62
C VAL A 6 15.19 6.36 17.09
N THR A 7 13.90 6.12 17.35
CA THR A 7 13.41 4.81 17.80
C THR A 7 13.67 3.73 16.74
N ARG A 8 13.85 2.48 17.16
CA ARG A 8 14.03 1.32 16.25
C ARG A 8 12.88 1.22 15.23
N ARG A 9 11.66 1.55 15.65
CA ARG A 9 10.46 1.61 14.80
C ARG A 9 10.62 2.65 13.70
N LYS A 10 11.01 3.89 14.05
CA LYS A 10 11.26 4.96 13.07
C LYS A 10 12.35 4.58 12.07
N ARG A 11 13.45 3.97 12.53
CA ARG A 11 14.53 3.49 11.63
C ARG A 11 14.02 2.46 10.62
N ARG A 12 13.25 1.46 11.08
CA ARG A 12 12.68 0.43 10.20
C ARG A 12 11.73 1.01 9.15
N THR A 13 10.87 1.94 9.55
CA THR A 13 9.96 2.62 8.62
C THR A 13 10.72 3.42 7.57
N GLU A 14 11.77 4.15 7.95
CA GLU A 14 12.61 4.88 7.00
C GLU A 14 13.37 3.94 6.04
N THR A 15 13.95 2.86 6.55
CA THR A 15 14.57 1.84 5.67
C THR A 15 13.58 1.24 4.68
N LEU A 16 12.35 0.96 5.12
CA LEU A 16 11.28 0.45 4.25
C LEU A 16 10.95 1.46 3.15
N LYS A 17 10.75 2.74 3.49
CA LYS A 17 10.47 3.80 2.52
C LYS A 17 11.57 3.89 1.45
N ASN A 18 12.84 3.89 1.86
CA ASN A 18 13.96 4.01 0.94
C ASN A 18 14.01 2.86 -0.07
N LYS A 19 13.84 1.62 0.40
CA LYS A 19 13.80 0.44 -0.49
C LYS A 19 12.63 0.49 -1.46
N MET A 20 11.49 1.00 -1.01
CA MET A 20 10.26 1.00 -1.80
C MET A 20 10.29 2.08 -2.87
N LYS A 21 10.94 3.22 -2.57
CA LYS A 21 11.32 4.19 -3.59
C LYS A 21 12.25 3.56 -4.63
N GLU A 22 13.32 2.91 -4.18
CA GLU A 22 14.29 2.27 -5.07
C GLU A 22 13.65 1.20 -5.98
N TYR A 23 12.71 0.41 -5.46
CA TYR A 23 11.94 -0.53 -6.28
C TYR A 23 10.97 0.16 -7.25
N SER A 24 10.33 1.25 -6.83
CA SER A 24 9.49 2.05 -7.73
C SER A 24 10.32 2.58 -8.91
N ASP A 25 11.54 3.04 -8.64
CA ASP A 25 12.49 3.55 -9.63
C ASP A 25 13.02 2.44 -10.56
N ILE A 26 13.46 1.30 -10.01
CA ILE A 26 14.05 0.19 -10.78
C ILE A 26 13.02 -0.46 -11.70
N PHE A 27 11.81 -0.73 -11.19
CA PHE A 27 10.79 -1.47 -11.93
C PHE A 27 9.82 -0.55 -12.68
N ASN A 28 9.97 0.78 -12.54
CA ASN A 28 9.08 1.79 -13.10
C ASN A 28 7.59 1.48 -12.81
N VAL A 29 7.31 1.08 -11.56
CA VAL A 29 5.96 0.82 -11.05
C VAL A 29 5.65 1.80 -9.94
N ASN A 30 4.38 2.15 -9.78
CA ASN A 30 3.99 2.94 -8.62
C ASN A 30 3.55 2.01 -7.47
N ILE A 31 3.96 2.36 -6.26
CA ILE A 31 3.86 1.53 -5.07
C ILE A 31 3.14 2.32 -3.99
N ALA A 32 2.18 1.68 -3.32
CA ALA A 32 1.57 2.21 -2.13
C ALA A 32 1.66 1.21 -0.97
N ILE A 33 2.01 1.73 0.21
CA ILE A 33 2.21 0.95 1.41
C ILE A 33 1.32 1.52 2.50
N ILE A 34 0.52 0.65 3.12
CA ILE A 34 -0.30 0.99 4.27
C ILE A 34 0.27 0.25 5.48
N ILE A 35 0.79 1.00 6.44
CA ILE A 35 1.26 0.47 7.72
C ILE A 35 0.20 0.77 8.77
N GLN A 36 -0.33 -0.26 9.40
CA GLN A 36 -1.24 -0.12 10.53
C GLN A 36 -0.52 -0.49 11.83
N ASP A 37 -0.55 0.41 12.80
CA ASP A 37 -0.14 0.11 14.16
C ASP A 37 -1.21 -0.73 14.84
N ARG A 38 -0.87 -1.94 15.32
CA ARG A 38 -1.83 -2.78 16.05
C ARG A 38 -2.24 -2.19 17.41
N ALA A 39 -1.38 -1.40 18.05
CA ALA A 39 -1.65 -0.88 19.38
C ALA A 39 -2.57 0.35 19.35
N THR A 40 -2.38 1.22 18.36
CA THR A 40 -3.11 2.49 18.24
C THR A 40 -4.17 2.48 17.14
N MET A 41 -4.22 1.40 16.34
CA MET A 41 -5.00 1.28 15.10
C MET A 41 -4.73 2.39 14.07
N GLN A 42 -3.71 3.22 14.28
CA GLN A 42 -3.35 4.29 13.36
C GLN A 42 -2.79 3.72 12.06
N LYS A 43 -3.30 4.24 10.94
CA LYS A 43 -2.83 3.92 9.60
C LYS A 43 -1.89 5.01 9.10
N GLN A 44 -0.78 4.61 8.50
CA GLN A 44 0.15 5.47 7.79
C GLN A 44 0.25 4.97 6.35
N THR A 45 -0.04 5.84 5.40
CA THR A 45 0.04 5.52 3.97
C THR A 45 1.25 6.23 3.36
N PHE A 46 2.03 5.50 2.58
CA PHE A 46 3.14 6.04 1.79
C PHE A 46 2.92 5.66 0.33
N THR A 47 3.13 6.60 -0.57
CA THR A 47 3.05 6.38 -2.02
C THR A 47 4.38 6.76 -2.67
N PHE A 48 4.78 5.96 -3.66
CA PHE A 48 5.97 6.16 -4.49
C PHE A 48 5.48 6.03 -5.93
N SER A 49 5.46 7.14 -6.66
CA SER A 49 4.88 7.20 -8.00
C SER A 49 5.64 8.20 -8.85
N HIS A 50 5.83 7.84 -10.12
CA HIS A 50 6.27 8.77 -11.17
C HIS A 50 5.07 9.45 -11.84
N ASP A 51 3.87 8.89 -11.67
CA ASP A 51 2.61 9.47 -12.12
C ASP A 51 2.09 10.47 -11.05
N PRO A 52 2.06 11.77 -11.35
CA PRO A 52 1.53 12.78 -10.43
C PRO A 52 0.02 12.65 -10.22
N GLY A 53 -0.70 11.87 -11.03
CA GLY A 53 -2.13 11.57 -10.85
C GLY A 53 -2.43 10.40 -9.91
N TRP A 54 -1.43 9.58 -9.55
CA TRP A 54 -1.63 8.44 -8.65
C TRP A 54 -1.66 8.91 -7.19
N PHE A 55 -2.82 9.40 -6.76
CA PHE A 55 -3.13 9.63 -5.36
C PHE A 55 -3.98 8.49 -4.81
N ILE A 56 -3.45 7.78 -3.81
CA ILE A 56 -4.30 6.93 -2.98
C ILE A 56 -4.85 7.82 -1.88
N THR A 57 -6.10 8.29 -2.03
CA THR A 57 -6.82 8.97 -0.95
C THR A 57 -6.85 8.02 0.25
N PRO A 58 -6.25 8.38 1.40
CA PRO A 58 -6.47 7.62 2.61
C PRO A 58 -7.96 7.77 2.92
N SER A 59 -8.74 6.69 2.82
CA SER A 59 -10.14 6.70 3.19
C SER A 59 -10.24 7.18 4.65
N SER A 60 -10.62 8.43 4.85
CA SER A 60 -10.88 8.99 6.17
C SER A 60 -12.20 8.40 6.67
N SER A 61 -12.18 7.21 7.26
CA SER A 61 -13.25 6.82 8.18
C SER A 61 -12.84 7.25 9.58
N SER A 62 -13.25 8.48 9.91
CA SER A 62 -13.56 8.80 11.30
C SER A 62 -14.74 7.91 11.71
N GLN A 63 -14.56 7.14 12.80
CA GLN A 63 -15.56 6.31 13.48
C GLN A 63 -16.03 5.03 12.78
N SER A 64 -15.47 3.91 13.24
CA SER A 64 -16.17 2.91 14.07
C SER A 64 -15.42 1.59 13.98
N SER A 65 -15.51 0.78 15.03
CA SER A 65 -15.01 -0.58 15.06
C SER A 65 -15.76 -1.46 14.05
N GLU A 66 -15.54 -1.27 12.76
CA GLU A 66 -15.82 -2.31 11.79
C GLU A 66 -14.63 -3.26 11.78
N ILE A 67 -14.81 -4.39 12.45
CA ILE A 67 -14.21 -5.62 12.00
C ILE A 67 -14.54 -5.71 10.51
N VAL A 68 -13.55 -5.40 9.66
CA VAL A 68 -13.60 -5.79 8.25
C VAL A 68 -13.44 -7.31 8.26
N THR A 69 -14.53 -8.00 8.55
CA THR A 69 -14.74 -9.38 8.10
C THR A 69 -14.77 -9.28 6.59
N TRP A 70 -13.59 -9.38 5.97
CA TRP A 70 -13.50 -9.72 4.57
C TRP A 70 -14.34 -10.98 4.39
N PRO A 71 -15.33 -11.01 3.49
CA PRO A 71 -16.03 -12.24 3.23
C PRO A 71 -14.96 -13.25 2.79
N GLU A 72 -14.85 -14.33 3.56
CA GLU A 72 -14.08 -15.53 3.23
C GLU A 72 -14.68 -16.17 1.97
N ASN A 73 -14.60 -15.47 0.84
CA ASN A 73 -14.75 -16.08 -0.46
C ASN A 73 -13.37 -16.55 -0.88
N LYS A 74 -13.21 -17.87 -0.75
CA LYS A 74 -12.10 -18.73 -1.13
C LYS A 74 -11.74 -18.64 -2.62
N LEU A 75 -11.40 -17.45 -3.11
CA LEU A 75 -10.68 -17.31 -4.38
C LEU A 75 -9.31 -16.75 -4.07
N SER A 76 -8.29 -17.52 -4.44
CA SER A 76 -6.89 -17.14 -4.30
C SER A 76 -6.68 -15.78 -4.97
N ASN A 77 -5.86 -14.91 -4.38
CA ASN A 77 -5.51 -13.61 -4.98
C ASN A 77 -4.99 -13.78 -6.43
N ALA A 78 -4.39 -14.93 -6.74
CA ALA A 78 -3.97 -15.30 -8.09
C ALA A 78 -5.14 -15.47 -9.08
N GLU A 79 -6.27 -16.02 -8.65
CA GLU A 79 -7.45 -16.20 -9.49
C GLU A 79 -8.15 -14.87 -9.78
N ARG A 80 -8.16 -13.96 -8.79
CA ARG A 80 -8.69 -12.59 -8.98
C ARG A 80 -7.82 -11.78 -9.95
N LEU A 81 -6.50 -11.95 -9.89
CA LEU A 81 -5.57 -11.35 -10.86
C LEU A 81 -5.76 -11.91 -12.26
N LYS A 82 -5.99 -13.22 -12.38
CA LYS A 82 -6.24 -13.88 -13.67
C LYS A 82 -7.54 -13.38 -14.32
N GLN A 83 -8.62 -13.25 -13.55
CA GLN A 83 -9.89 -12.69 -14.04
C GLN A 83 -9.76 -11.24 -14.49
N ARG A 84 -8.98 -10.41 -13.77
CA ARG A 84 -8.71 -9.03 -14.20
C ARG A 84 -7.93 -8.97 -15.51
N PHE A 85 -6.95 -9.86 -15.69
CA PHE A 85 -6.19 -9.93 -16.94
C PHE A 85 -7.06 -10.37 -18.12
N GLU A 86 -7.93 -11.36 -17.91
CA GLU A 86 -8.88 -11.79 -18.94
C GLU A 86 -9.84 -10.65 -19.33
N GLN A 87 -10.34 -9.87 -18.35
CA GLN A 87 -11.19 -8.71 -18.63
C GLN A 87 -10.46 -7.60 -19.41
N LEU A 88 -9.20 -7.31 -19.07
CA LEU A 88 -8.41 -6.29 -19.77
C LEU A 88 -8.15 -6.65 -21.24
N ASN A 89 -8.03 -7.94 -21.58
CA ASN A 89 -7.86 -8.40 -22.96
C ASN A 89 -9.11 -8.19 -23.83
N PHE A 90 -10.29 -7.98 -23.25
CA PHE A 90 -11.50 -7.63 -24.01
C PHE A 90 -11.62 -6.12 -24.26
N GLU A 91 -10.98 -5.29 -23.44
CA GLU A 91 -11.11 -3.83 -23.50
C GLU A 91 -10.06 -3.19 -24.42
N CYS A 92 -8.98 -3.91 -24.75
CA CYS A 92 -8.03 -3.58 -25.81
C CYS A 92 -7.64 -4.85 -26.57
N PRO A 93 -8.34 -5.21 -27.66
CA PRO A 93 -7.86 -6.26 -28.54
C PRO A 93 -6.55 -5.81 -29.23
N PRO A 94 -5.67 -6.75 -29.62
CA PRO A 94 -4.39 -6.44 -30.26
C PRO A 94 -4.54 -5.68 -31.59
#